data_AF-A0A943A091-F1
#
_entry.id   AF-A0A943A091-F1
#
_cell.length_a   1.000
_cell.length_b   1.000
_cell.length_c   1.000
_cell.angle_alpha   90.00
_cell.angle_beta   90.00
_cell.angle_gamma   90.00
#
_symmetry.space_group_name_H-M   'P 1'
#
loop_
_entity.id
_entity.type
_entity.pdbx_description
1 polymer ?
#
loop_
_entity_poly.entity_id
_entity_poly.type
_entity_poly.pdbx_seq_one_letter_code
_entity_poly.pdbx_strand_id
1 'polypeptide(L)'
;MLKYVDSRREDVELDLLDQGAACLSVSRSEYLRKLLLEKQIHHQIEVVADMNDLRKLVSEYGKIGSNLNQIAKHFNSGGSQSRAIENEIHQCITDLFLLRKEVLKLAGGMNGNRKTH
;
A
#
# COMPACT_ATOMS: atom_id res chain seq x y z
N MET A 1 -24.02 20.29 -41.49
CA MET A 1 -23.00 19.24 -41.30
C MET A 1 -21.73 19.76 -40.62
N LEU A 2 -21.20 20.94 -40.98
CA LEU A 2 -20.00 21.55 -40.35
C LEU A 2 -20.14 21.86 -38.84
N LYS A 3 -21.28 22.41 -38.39
CA LYS A 3 -21.51 22.73 -36.96
C LYS A 3 -21.52 21.51 -36.01
N TYR A 4 -21.80 20.31 -36.53
CA TYR A 4 -21.90 19.08 -35.73
C TYR A 4 -20.55 18.36 -35.58
N VAL A 5 -19.56 18.72 -36.40
CA VAL A 5 -18.18 18.23 -36.30
C VAL A 5 -17.39 19.13 -35.34
N ASP A 6 -17.70 20.43 -35.32
CA ASP A 6 -17.10 21.42 -34.43
C ASP A 6 -17.46 21.16 -32.96
N SER A 7 -18.75 20.97 -32.67
CA SER A 7 -19.23 20.66 -31.31
C SER A 7 -18.63 19.38 -30.74
N ARG A 8 -18.45 18.34 -31.58
CA ARG A 8 -17.83 17.08 -31.15
C ARG A 8 -16.33 17.20 -30.88
N ARG A 9 -15.65 18.16 -31.52
CA ARG A 9 -14.24 18.45 -31.22
C ARG A 9 -14.11 19.16 -29.88
N GLU A 10 -14.98 20.14 -29.61
CA GLU A 10 -15.04 20.84 -28.32
C GLU A 10 -15.34 19.88 -27.16
N ASP A 11 -16.28 18.95 -27.34
CA ASP A 11 -16.63 17.96 -26.32
C ASP A 11 -15.43 17.07 -25.94
N VAL A 12 -14.62 16.66 -26.93
CA VAL A 12 -13.43 15.82 -26.70
C VAL A 12 -12.31 16.60 -26.02
N GLU A 13 -12.10 17.86 -26.38
CA GLU A 13 -11.09 18.72 -25.73
C GLU A 13 -11.46 19.03 -24.28
N LEU A 14 -12.75 19.22 -23.99
CA LEU A 14 -13.28 19.37 -22.64
C LEU A 14 -13.05 18.11 -21.79
N ASP A 15 -13.34 16.93 -22.34
CA ASP A 15 -13.11 15.65 -21.65
C ASP A 15 -11.62 15.41 -21.35
N LEU A 16 -10.73 15.78 -22.27
CA LEU A 16 -9.27 15.71 -22.05
C LEU A 16 -8.81 16.64 -20.92
N LEU A 17 -9.39 17.84 -20.82
CA LEU A 17 -9.11 18.77 -19.73
C LEU A 17 -9.62 18.25 -18.39
N ASP A 18 -10.79 17.62 -18.37
CA ASP A 18 -11.35 16.99 -17.18
C ASP A 18 -10.51 15.80 -16.70
N GLN A 19 -10.07 14.94 -17.62
CA GLN A 19 -9.19 13.82 -17.32
C GLN A 19 -7.85 14.30 -16.75
N GLY A 20 -7.22 15.31 -17.36
CA GLY A 20 -5.96 15.87 -16.86
C GLY A 20 -6.10 16.51 -15.47
N ALA A 21 -7.19 17.22 -15.23
CA ALA A 21 -7.49 17.80 -13.92
C ALA A 21 -7.73 16.73 -12.85
N ALA A 22 -8.46 15.66 -13.20
CA ALA A 22 -8.72 14.52 -12.33
C ALA A 22 -7.44 13.76 -11.96
N CYS A 23 -6.54 13.53 -12.93
CA CYS A 23 -5.26 12.87 -12.67
C CYS A 23 -4.40 13.62 -11.63
N LEU A 24 -4.47 14.95 -11.62
CA LEU A 24 -3.72 15.80 -10.69
C LEU A 24 -4.53 16.18 -9.44
N SER A 25 -5.77 15.70 -9.31
CA SER A 25 -6.69 16.06 -8.22
C SER A 25 -6.88 17.58 -8.03
N VAL A 26 -6.89 18.33 -9.13
CA VAL A 26 -7.11 19.79 -9.14
C VAL A 26 -8.38 20.13 -9.92
N SER A 27 -8.87 21.37 -9.77
CA SER A 27 -10.00 21.84 -10.58
C SER A 27 -9.60 22.02 -12.05
N ARG A 28 -10.57 21.86 -12.98
CA ARG A 28 -10.36 22.13 -14.42
C ARG A 28 -9.74 23.50 -14.68
N SER A 29 -10.22 24.53 -13.98
CA SER A 29 -9.71 25.91 -14.08
C SER A 29 -8.27 26.06 -13.59
N GLU A 30 -7.88 25.30 -12.56
CA GLU A 30 -6.51 25.28 -12.06
C GLU A 30 -5.58 24.52 -13.00
N TYR A 31 -6.02 23.37 -13.53
CA TYR A 31 -5.29 22.62 -14.55
C TYR A 31 -5.05 23.45 -15.81
N LEU A 32 -6.08 24.14 -16.29
CA LEU A 32 -6.00 25.00 -17.47
C LEU A 32 -5.09 26.21 -17.22
N ARG A 33 -5.12 26.80 -16.01
CA ARG A 33 -4.17 27.85 -15.61
C ARG A 33 -2.73 27.33 -15.60
N LYS A 34 -2.48 26.12 -15.11
CA LYS A 34 -1.15 25.49 -15.13
C LYS A 34 -0.68 25.21 -16.56
N LEU A 35 -1.54 24.70 -17.45
CA LEU A 35 -1.22 24.51 -18.88
C LEU A 35 -0.81 25.81 -19.59
N LEU A 36 -1.49 26.92 -19.27
CA LEU A 36 -1.23 28.21 -19.89
C LEU A 36 0.04 28.89 -19.35
N LEU A 37 0.34 28.71 -18.06
CA LEU A 37 1.46 29.38 -17.39
C LEU A 37 2.75 28.55 -17.38
N GLU A 38 2.63 27.22 -17.34
CA GLU A 38 3.75 26.29 -17.23
C GLU A 38 3.86 25.48 -18.52
N LYS A 39 4.99 25.61 -19.22
CA LYS A 39 5.27 24.78 -20.43
C LYS A 39 5.31 23.28 -20.15
N GLN A 40 5.40 22.87 -18.87
CA GLN A 40 5.52 21.47 -18.46
C GLN A 40 4.84 21.26 -17.10
N ILE A 41 3.74 20.50 -17.09
CA ILE A 41 3.05 20.13 -15.84
C ILE A 41 3.76 18.92 -15.24
N HIS A 42 4.33 19.10 -14.05
CA HIS A 42 5.02 18.05 -13.32
C HIS A 42 4.02 17.26 -12.48
N HIS A 43 3.85 15.99 -12.82
CA HIS A 43 2.96 15.08 -12.11
C HIS A 43 3.65 14.57 -10.83
N GLN A 44 3.26 15.08 -9.67
CA GLN A 44 3.66 14.49 -8.38
C GLN A 44 2.59 13.49 -7.95
N ILE A 45 2.86 12.20 -8.13
CA ILE A 45 2.03 11.13 -7.58
C ILE A 45 2.51 10.88 -6.15
N GLU A 46 1.74 11.32 -5.18
CA GLU A 46 1.98 10.98 -3.77
C GLU A 46 1.42 9.57 -3.52
N VAL A 47 2.31 8.59 -3.39
CA VAL A 47 1.91 7.22 -3.07
C VAL A 47 1.55 7.17 -1.58
N VAL A 48 0.28 7.38 -1.27
CA VAL A 48 -0.26 7.20 0.08
C VAL A 48 -0.49 5.69 0.29
N ALA A 49 0.50 5.00 0.84
CA ALA A 49 0.33 3.62 1.27
C ALA A 49 -0.59 3.59 2.50
N ASP A 50 -1.64 2.75 2.49
CA ASP A 50 -2.41 2.49 3.70
C ASP A 50 -1.52 1.75 4.71
N MET A 51 -1.02 2.49 5.70
CA MET A 51 -0.06 2.02 6.69
C MET A 51 -0.71 1.12 7.76
N ASN A 52 -2.04 0.90 7.72
CA ASN A 52 -2.74 0.14 8.73
C ASN A 52 -2.29 -1.32 8.79
N ASP A 53 -2.15 -1.97 7.63
CA ASP A 53 -1.75 -3.38 7.57
C ASP A 53 -0.28 -3.58 7.89
N LEU A 54 0.58 -2.65 7.44
CA LEU A 54 2.00 -2.66 7.79
C LEU A 54 2.21 -2.48 9.30
N ARG A 55 1.43 -1.60 9.94
CA ARG A 55 1.51 -1.38 11.40
C ARG A 55 1.02 -2.61 12.18
N LYS A 56 -0.04 -3.29 11.72
CA LYS A 56 -0.48 -4.57 12.31
C LYS A 56 0.63 -5.61 12.19
N LEU A 57 1.23 -5.72 11.01
CA LEU A 57 2.31 -6.67 10.75
C LEU A 57 3.50 -6.45 11.69
N VAL A 58 3.97 -5.21 11.82
CA VAL A 58 5.07 -4.85 12.74
C VAL A 58 4.72 -5.19 14.20
N SER A 59 3.47 -4.97 14.62
CA SER A 59 3.00 -5.32 15.96
C SER A 59 3.09 -6.82 16.25
N GLU A 60 2.64 -7.67 15.32
CA GLU A 60 2.69 -9.12 15.49
C GLU A 60 4.13 -9.65 15.53
N TYR A 61 5.03 -9.10 14.71
CA TYR A 61 6.46 -9.41 14.80
C TYR A 61 7.06 -9.03 16.16
N GLY A 62 6.64 -7.90 16.74
CA GLY A 62 7.06 -7.48 18.08
C GLY A 62 6.65 -8.48 19.18
N LYS A 63 5.42 -9.03 19.10
CA LYS A 63 4.94 -10.04 20.04
C LYS A 63 5.77 -11.32 19.97
N ILE A 64 6.04 -11.81 18.75
CA ILE A 64 6.87 -13.01 18.54
C ILE A 64 8.29 -12.79 19.08
N GLY A 65 8.89 -11.63 18.79
CA GLY A 65 10.20 -11.28 19.32
C GLY A 65 10.22 -11.26 20.85
N SER A 66 9.15 -10.77 21.48
CA SER A 66 8.99 -10.79 22.94
C SER A 66 8.93 -12.22 23.50
N ASN A 67 8.19 -13.13 22.87
CA ASN A 67 8.10 -14.54 23.29
C ASN A 67 9.46 -15.25 23.15
N LEU A 68 10.16 -15.04 22.03
CA LEU A 68 11.50 -15.58 21.82
C LEU A 68 12.50 -15.06 22.87
N ASN A 69 12.38 -13.79 23.26
CA ASN A 69 13.20 -13.20 24.31
C ASN A 69 12.91 -13.81 25.69
N GLN A 70 11.65 -14.15 25.98
CA GLN A 70 11.28 -14.84 27.22
C GLN A 70 11.86 -16.25 27.27
N ILE A 71 11.74 -17.01 26.17
CA ILE A 71 12.36 -18.34 26.04
C ILE A 71 13.87 -18.25 26.23
N ALA A 72 14.54 -17.30 25.56
CA ALA A 72 15.98 -17.09 25.70
C ALA A 72 16.38 -16.76 27.15
N LYS A 73 15.64 -15.87 27.82
CA LYS A 73 15.89 -15.52 29.23
C LYS A 73 15.74 -16.73 30.15
N HIS A 74 14.68 -17.53 29.98
CA HIS A 74 14.45 -18.73 30.78
C HIS A 74 15.65 -19.68 30.73
N PHE A 75 16.14 -19.98 29.53
CA PHE A 75 17.31 -20.86 29.36
C PHE A 75 18.61 -20.21 29.85
N ASN A 76 18.81 -18.91 29.60
CA ASN A 76 20.00 -18.18 30.09
C ASN A 76 20.06 -18.14 31.62
N SER A 77 18.92 -18.25 32.32
CA SER A 77 18.87 -18.32 33.79
C SER A 77 19.03 -19.74 34.37
N GLY A 78 19.33 -20.75 33.55
CA GLY A 78 19.46 -22.14 34.01
C GLY A 78 18.12 -22.88 34.14
N GLY A 79 17.08 -22.39 33.49
CA GLY A 79 15.76 -23.00 33.50
C GLY A 79 15.74 -24.36 32.79
N SER A 80 15.11 -25.36 33.41
CA SER A 80 14.92 -26.69 32.82
C SER A 80 13.94 -26.66 31.65
N GLN A 81 14.15 -27.54 30.67
CA GLN A 81 13.22 -27.74 29.56
C GLN A 81 11.89 -28.30 30.11
N SER A 82 10.81 -27.55 29.91
CA SER A 82 9.46 -27.93 30.35
C SER A 82 8.55 -28.06 29.14
N ARG A 83 7.49 -28.89 29.25
CA ARG A 83 6.47 -29.02 28.21
C ARG A 83 5.79 -27.70 27.86
N ALA A 84 5.73 -26.75 28.81
CA ALA A 84 5.19 -25.41 28.56
C ALA A 84 6.04 -24.63 27.54
N ILE A 85 7.36 -24.74 27.65
CA ILE A 85 8.30 -24.06 26.75
C ILE A 85 8.30 -24.72 25.37
N GLU A 86 8.21 -26.04 25.32
CA GLU A 86 8.04 -26.78 24.06
C GLU A 86 6.79 -26.32 23.32
N ASN A 87 5.65 -26.20 24.02
CA ASN A 87 4.42 -25.67 23.45
C ASN A 87 4.56 -24.21 22.97
N GLU A 88 5.25 -23.37 23.74
CA GLU A 88 5.47 -21.96 23.37
C GLU A 88 6.36 -21.81 22.12
N ILE A 89 7.37 -22.68 21.97
CA ILE A 89 8.19 -22.77 20.76
C ILE A 89 7.33 -23.19 19.56
N HIS A 90 6.52 -24.24 19.71
CA HIS A 90 5.61 -24.69 18.64
C HIS A 90 4.60 -23.62 18.24
N GLN A 91 4.08 -22.86 19.20
CA GLN A 91 3.18 -21.75 18.93
C GLN A 91 3.90 -20.63 18.16
N CYS A 92 5.10 -20.22 18.60
CA CYS A 92 5.89 -19.20 17.88
C CYS A 92 6.20 -19.61 16.43
N ILE A 93 6.55 -20.88 16.20
CA ILE A 93 6.80 -21.42 14.86
C ILE A 93 5.53 -21.32 14.02
N THR A 94 4.38 -21.70 14.58
CA THR A 94 3.08 -21.63 13.89
C THR A 94 2.73 -20.19 13.51
N ASP A 95 2.90 -19.25 14.43
CA ASP A 95 2.62 -17.82 14.22
C ASP A 95 3.53 -17.24 13.12
N LEU A 96 4.82 -17.61 13.11
CA LEU A 96 5.75 -17.24 12.04
C LEU A 96 5.31 -17.74 10.66
N PHE A 97 4.80 -18.96 10.57
CA PHE A 97 4.30 -19.50 9.30
C PHE A 97 3.04 -18.77 8.80
N LEU A 98 2.13 -18.41 9.72
CA LEU A 98 0.93 -17.65 9.38
C LEU A 98 1.28 -16.24 8.89
N LEU A 99 2.18 -15.55 9.60
CA LEU A 99 2.68 -14.23 9.19
C LEU A 99 3.36 -14.26 7.83
N ARG A 100 4.21 -15.26 7.56
CA ARG A 100 4.83 -15.44 6.24
C ARG A 100 3.77 -15.54 5.14
N LYS A 101 2.66 -16.24 5.40
CA LYS A 101 1.56 -16.38 4.44
C LYS A 101 0.82 -15.06 4.21
N GLU A 102 0.62 -14.26 5.26
CA GLU A 102 0.00 -12.94 5.15
C GLU A 102 0.88 -11.96 4.38
N VAL A 103 2.18 -11.92 4.66
CA VAL A 103 3.16 -11.12 3.91
C VAL A 103 3.15 -11.50 2.43
N LEU A 104 3.13 -12.79 2.10
CA LEU A 104 3.06 -13.26 0.71
C LEU A 104 1.75 -12.86 0.02
N LYS A 105 0.62 -12.84 0.74
CA LYS A 105 -0.66 -12.34 0.19
C LYS A 105 -0.61 -10.84 -0.08
N LEU A 106 -0.07 -10.05 0.84
CA LEU A 106 0.08 -8.61 0.69
C LEU A 106 1.02 -8.28 -0.49
N ALA A 107 2.16 -8.97 -0.58
CA ALA A 107 3.11 -8.83 -1.69
C ALA A 107 2.53 -9.31 -3.04
N GLY A 108 1.69 -10.35 -3.04
CA GLY A 108 1.00 -10.85 -4.22
C GLY A 108 -0.15 -9.95 -4.70
N GLY A 109 -0.88 -9.32 -3.77
CA GLY A 109 -1.93 -8.34 -4.08
C GLY A 109 -1.39 -7.04 -4.68
N MET A 110 -0.14 -6.67 -4.37
CA MET A 110 0.55 -5.52 -4.98
C MET A 110 0.81 -5.67 -6.49
N ASN A 111 0.81 -6.90 -7.03
CA ASN A 111 1.01 -7.14 -8.46
C ASN A 111 -0.30 -7.15 -9.29
N GLY A 112 -1.47 -7.12 -8.65
CA GLY A 112 -2.77 -7.33 -9.31
C GLY A 112 -3.55 -6.07 -9.70
N ASN A 113 -3.11 -4.87 -9.29
CA ASN A 113 -3.91 -3.65 -9.45
C ASN A 113 -3.38 -2.64 -10.48
N ARG A 114 -2.74 -3.12 -11.55
CA ARG A 114 -2.77 -2.38 -12.83
C ARG A 114 -4.11 -2.62 -13.49
N LYS A 115 -5.16 -1.94 -13.02
CA LYS A 115 -6.32 -1.68 -13.87
C LYS A 115 -5.88 -0.68 -14.93
N THR A 116 -5.45 -1.21 -16.06
CA THR A 116 -5.46 -0.49 -17.33
C THR A 116 -6.92 -0.19 -17.67
N HIS A 117 -7.31 1.06 -17.48
CA HIS A 117 -8.44 1.67 -18.17
C HIS A 117 -7.88 2.61 -19.23
#